data_AF-A0A246K3Q7-F1
#
_entry.id   AF-A0A246K3Q7-F1
#
_cell.length_a   1.000
_cell.length_b   1.000
_cell.length_c   1.000
_cell.angle_alpha   90.00
_cell.angle_beta   90.00
_cell.angle_gamma   90.00
#
_symmetry.space_group_name_H-M   'P 1'
#
loop_
_entity.id
_entity.type
_entity.pdbx_description
1 polymer ?
#
loop_
_entity_poly.entity_id
_entity_poly.type
_entity_poly.pdbx_seq_one_letter_code
_entity_poly.pdbx_strand_id
1 'polypeptide(L)'
;MQAPEPGQIKRIILIGPYARRNWYEDKYTIDFSDYEFWIVVNHPLFTDERCWLRARDVIRSELGKRCAVDLGIYAKSDIRVAKAERDTFILDRIEAGITLYRSSRDAPLGDHDSRGIRS
;
A
#
# COMPACT_ATOMS: atom_id res chain seq x y z
N MET A 1 -18.24 5.32 -13.84
CA MET A 1 -17.60 6.63 -13.67
C MET A 1 -16.13 6.50 -14.05
N GLN A 2 -15.57 7.47 -14.78
CA GLN A 2 -14.14 7.47 -15.13
C GLN A 2 -13.36 8.31 -14.11
N ALA A 3 -12.17 7.84 -13.71
CA ALA A 3 -11.33 8.60 -12.80
C ALA A 3 -10.80 9.87 -13.48
N PRO A 4 -10.67 10.99 -12.74
CA PRO A 4 -10.17 12.25 -13.29
C PRO A 4 -8.69 12.20 -13.69
N GLU A 5 -7.95 11.20 -13.19
CA GLU A 5 -6.53 10.98 -13.46
C GLU A 5 -6.22 9.48 -13.46
N PRO A 6 -5.12 9.05 -14.13
CA PRO A 6 -4.65 7.67 -14.07
C PRO A 6 -4.37 7.21 -12.63
N GLY A 7 -4.53 5.90 -12.39
CA GLY A 7 -4.29 5.30 -11.09
C GLY A 7 -2.81 5.37 -10.70
N GLN A 8 -2.54 5.86 -9.50
CA GLN A 8 -1.19 5.97 -8.96
C GLN A 8 -1.13 5.46 -7.53
N ILE A 9 -0.20 4.55 -7.27
CA ILE A 9 0.19 4.17 -5.91
C ILE A 9 0.97 5.35 -5.32
N LYS A 10 0.50 5.86 -4.18
CA LYS A 10 1.13 6.96 -3.45
C LYS A 10 1.99 6.46 -2.30
N ARG A 11 1.58 5.40 -1.62
CA ARG A 11 2.35 4.72 -0.57
C ARG A 11 2.07 3.23 -0.52
N ILE A 12 3.06 2.46 -0.07
CA ILE A 12 2.92 1.08 0.39
C ILE A 12 3.53 1.03 1.78
N ILE A 13 2.79 0.50 2.74
CA ILE A 13 3.17 0.46 4.15
C ILE A 13 3.00 -0.98 4.63
N LEU A 14 4.04 -1.55 5.24
CA LEU A 14 3.93 -2.79 6.00
C LEU A 14 3.32 -2.47 7.36
N ILE A 15 2.27 -3.20 7.72
CA ILE A 15 1.49 -3.06 8.95
C ILE A 15 1.64 -4.34 9.79
N GLY A 16 1.06 -4.31 10.98
CA GLY A 16 0.86 -5.52 11.78
C GLY A 16 2.14 -6.06 12.40
N PRO A 17 2.18 -7.37 12.70
CA PRO A 17 3.22 -7.93 13.54
C PRO A 17 4.64 -7.83 12.98
N TYR A 18 4.80 -7.96 11.65
CA TYR A 18 6.10 -7.80 11.00
C TYR A 18 6.62 -6.36 11.06
N ALA A 19 5.73 -5.34 11.01
CA ALA A 19 6.15 -3.96 11.18
C ALA A 19 6.60 -3.66 12.62
N ARG A 20 5.92 -4.27 13.61
CA ARG A 20 6.11 -4.02 15.04
C ARG A 20 7.12 -4.94 15.73
N ARG A 21 7.71 -5.86 14.98
CA ARG A 21 8.66 -6.86 15.49
C ARG A 21 8.11 -7.80 16.57
N ASN A 22 6.82 -8.07 16.53
CA ASN A 22 6.14 -9.00 17.42
C ASN A 22 5.38 -10.09 16.65
N TRP A 23 5.89 -10.45 15.46
CA TRP A 23 5.34 -11.51 14.64
C TRP A 23 5.60 -12.88 15.26
N TYR A 24 4.71 -13.81 14.96
CA TYR A 24 4.76 -15.20 15.39
C TYR A 24 5.14 -16.10 14.22
N GLU A 25 6.08 -17.02 14.45
CA GLU A 25 6.46 -18.06 13.51
C GLU A 25 6.60 -19.38 14.27
N ASP A 26 5.73 -20.35 14.00
CA ASP A 26 5.90 -21.72 14.48
C ASP A 26 6.35 -22.63 13.33
N LYS A 27 7.61 -23.07 13.45
CA LYS A 27 8.29 -23.94 12.48
C LYS A 27 7.68 -25.35 12.43
N TYR A 28 6.94 -25.73 13.46
CA TYR A 28 6.33 -27.05 13.63
C TYR A 28 4.86 -27.07 13.17
N THR A 29 4.13 -25.95 13.28
CA THR A 29 2.70 -25.90 12.94
C THR A 29 2.37 -25.20 11.63
N ILE A 30 3.37 -24.68 10.90
CA ILE A 30 3.20 -23.84 9.69
C ILE A 30 2.33 -22.60 9.91
N ASP A 31 2.07 -22.22 11.17
CA ASP A 31 1.35 -21.01 11.52
C ASP A 31 2.33 -19.84 11.59
N PHE A 32 2.16 -18.93 10.64
CA PHE A 32 2.91 -17.68 10.55
C PHE A 32 1.94 -16.52 10.67
N SER A 33 2.40 -15.41 11.25
CA SER A 33 1.67 -14.15 11.07
C SER A 33 1.57 -13.80 9.59
N ASP A 34 0.48 -13.15 9.21
CA ASP A 34 0.27 -12.66 7.85
C ASP A 34 1.11 -11.40 7.61
N TYR A 35 1.58 -11.21 6.38
CA TYR A 35 2.08 -9.92 5.94
C TYR A 35 0.89 -9.01 5.59
N GLU A 36 0.70 -7.94 6.34
CA GLU A 36 -0.35 -6.97 6.08
C GLU A 36 0.24 -5.73 5.40
N PHE A 37 -0.23 -5.42 4.19
CA PHE A 37 0.17 -4.21 3.48
C PHE A 37 -0.99 -3.24 3.32
N TRP A 38 -0.78 -1.99 3.72
CA TRP A 38 -1.68 -0.91 3.38
C TRP A 38 -1.14 -0.11 2.20
N ILE A 39 -1.94 -0.04 1.15
CA ILE A 39 -1.62 0.65 -0.09
C ILE A 39 -2.49 1.89 -0.19
N VAL A 40 -1.87 3.06 -0.32
CA VAL A 40 -2.58 4.32 -0.51
C VAL A 40 -2.55 4.72 -1.97
N VAL A 41 -3.72 4.86 -2.60
CA VAL A 41 -3.90 5.32 -3.98
C VAL A 41 -4.36 6.77 -4.05
N ASN A 42 -4.22 7.39 -5.23
CA ASN A 42 -4.61 8.77 -5.45
C ASN A 42 -6.13 9.01 -5.45
N HIS A 43 -6.93 8.04 -5.88
CA HIS A 43 -8.37 8.21 -6.08
C HIS A 43 -9.21 7.01 -5.59
N PRO A 44 -10.40 7.22 -4.98
CA PRO A 44 -11.28 6.15 -4.48
C PRO A 44 -11.65 5.08 -5.50
N LEU A 45 -11.82 5.42 -6.77
CA LEU A 45 -12.12 4.42 -7.81
C LEU A 45 -11.04 3.33 -7.94
N PHE A 46 -9.81 3.56 -7.48
CA PHE A 46 -8.74 2.57 -7.51
C PHE A 46 -8.63 1.75 -6.22
N THR A 47 -9.55 1.92 -5.27
CA THR A 47 -9.68 1.01 -4.11
C THR A 47 -10.52 -0.22 -4.42
N ASP A 48 -11.22 -0.25 -5.56
CA ASP A 48 -11.97 -1.41 -6.04
C ASP A 48 -11.03 -2.62 -6.19
N GLU A 49 -11.40 -3.73 -5.56
CA GLU A 49 -10.64 -4.98 -5.56
C GLU A 49 -10.32 -5.49 -6.97
N ARG A 50 -11.17 -5.20 -7.96
CA ARG A 50 -10.96 -5.58 -9.36
C ARG A 50 -9.69 -4.97 -9.94
N CYS A 51 -9.29 -3.78 -9.47
CA CYS A 51 -8.03 -3.15 -9.88
C CYS A 51 -6.79 -3.93 -9.41
N TRP A 52 -6.94 -4.82 -8.43
CA TRP A 52 -5.84 -5.46 -7.71
C TRP A 52 -5.75 -6.97 -7.94
N LEU A 53 -6.67 -7.57 -8.73
CA LEU A 53 -6.68 -9.01 -9.00
C LEU A 53 -5.33 -9.52 -9.50
N ARG A 54 -4.74 -8.84 -10.49
CA ARG A 54 -3.42 -9.21 -11.03
C ARG A 54 -2.31 -9.13 -9.97
N ALA A 55 -2.34 -8.11 -9.10
CA ALA A 55 -1.34 -7.97 -8.04
C ALA A 55 -1.47 -9.12 -7.02
N ARG A 56 -2.70 -9.44 -6.61
CA ARG A 56 -2.98 -10.57 -5.71
C ARG A 56 -2.56 -11.91 -6.33
N ASP A 57 -2.79 -12.11 -7.62
CA ASP A 57 -2.37 -13.31 -8.34
C ASP A 57 -0.86 -13.48 -8.37
N VAL A 58 -0.12 -12.40 -8.67
CA VAL A 58 1.36 -12.42 -8.63
C VAL A 58 1.85 -12.72 -7.23
N ILE A 59 1.35 -12.03 -6.20
CA ILE A 59 1.74 -12.26 -4.80
C ILE A 59 1.50 -13.72 -4.40
N ARG A 60 0.31 -14.25 -4.71
CA ARG A 60 -0.04 -15.64 -4.41
C ARG A 60 0.84 -16.64 -5.17
N SER A 61 1.15 -16.38 -6.43
CA SER A 61 2.01 -17.23 -7.25
C SER A 61 3.44 -17.25 -6.72
N GLU A 62 3.99 -16.08 -6.38
CA GLU A 62 5.35 -15.95 -5.89
C GLU A 62 5.49 -16.54 -4.49
N LEU A 63 4.56 -16.28 -3.58
CA LEU A 63 4.67 -16.72 -2.18
C LEU A 63 4.19 -18.16 -1.95
N GLY A 64 3.25 -18.64 -2.77
CA GLY A 64 2.68 -19.98 -2.65
C GLY A 64 2.02 -20.19 -1.29
N LYS A 65 2.44 -21.22 -0.56
CA LYS A 65 1.96 -21.53 0.80
C LYS A 65 2.91 -21.07 1.92
N ARG A 66 3.91 -20.24 1.60
CA ARG A 66 4.98 -19.87 2.54
C ARG A 66 4.53 -18.84 3.56
N CYS A 67 3.67 -17.91 3.16
CA CYS A 67 3.07 -16.92 4.02
C CYS A 67 1.76 -16.43 3.41
N ALA A 68 0.83 -16.01 4.26
CA ALA A 68 -0.36 -15.29 3.83
C ALA A 68 -0.06 -13.79 3.74
N VAL A 69 -0.76 -13.13 2.81
CA VAL A 69 -0.63 -11.70 2.55
C VAL A 69 -2.01 -11.09 2.50
N ASP A 70 -2.23 -10.06 3.31
CA ASP A 70 -3.41 -9.21 3.24
C ASP A 70 -3.07 -7.83 2.65
N LEU A 71 -3.99 -7.29 1.85
CA LEU A 71 -3.86 -5.99 1.20
C LEU A 71 -5.08 -5.12 1.55
N GLY A 72 -4.84 -4.08 2.35
CA GLY A 72 -5.78 -2.98 2.57
C GLY A 72 -5.54 -1.84 1.59
N ILE A 73 -6.54 -1.50 0.77
CA ILE A 73 -6.41 -0.41 -0.21
C ILE A 73 -7.20 0.81 0.25
N TYR A 74 -6.52 1.93 0.42
CA TYR A 74 -7.09 3.19 0.86
C TYR A 74 -6.85 4.28 -0.18
N ALA A 75 -7.81 5.18 -0.37
CA ALA A 75 -7.59 6.39 -1.12
C ALA A 75 -6.94 7.46 -0.24
N LYS A 76 -6.26 8.42 -0.88
CA LYS A 76 -5.73 9.61 -0.21
C LYS A 76 -6.84 10.39 0.51
N SER A 77 -8.10 10.32 0.05
CA SER A 77 -9.26 10.90 0.75
C SER A 77 -9.49 10.23 2.10
N ASP A 78 -9.39 8.92 2.18
CA ASP A 78 -9.69 8.15 3.39
C ASP A 78 -8.69 8.50 4.48
N ILE A 79 -7.41 8.66 4.10
CA ILE A 79 -6.36 9.14 5.01
C ILE A 79 -6.62 10.59 5.48
N ARG A 80 -7.24 11.44 4.65
CA ARG A 80 -7.63 12.80 5.07
C ARG A 80 -8.79 12.77 6.05
N VAL A 81 -9.78 11.92 5.79
CA VAL A 81 -10.94 11.72 6.69
C VAL A 81 -10.46 11.20 8.04
N ALA A 82 -9.65 10.14 8.06
CA ALA A 82 -9.06 9.59 9.29
C ALA A 82 -8.33 10.64 10.13
N LYS A 83 -7.59 11.55 9.48
CA LYS A 83 -6.94 12.68 10.16
C LYS A 83 -7.94 13.70 10.71
N ALA A 84 -8.94 14.07 9.94
CA ALA A 84 -9.96 15.04 10.36
C ALA A 84 -10.76 14.51 11.56
N GLU A 85 -11.06 13.22 11.55
CA GLU A 85 -11.86 12.54 12.58
C GLU A 85 -11.03 12.01 13.75
N ARG A 86 -9.69 12.13 13.68
CA ARG A 86 -8.74 11.57 14.66
C ARG A 86 -8.95 10.05 14.86
N ASP A 87 -9.18 9.34 13.76
CA ASP A 87 -9.36 7.90 13.76
C ASP A 87 -8.03 7.19 14.12
N THR A 88 -7.91 6.81 15.38
CA THR A 88 -6.71 6.14 15.93
C THR A 88 -6.51 4.75 15.34
N PHE A 89 -7.55 4.07 14.83
CA PHE A 89 -7.39 2.77 14.21
C PHE A 89 -6.48 2.86 12.98
N ILE A 90 -6.71 3.86 12.13
CA ILE A 90 -5.94 4.11 10.91
C ILE A 90 -4.62 4.82 11.24
N LEU A 91 -4.66 5.88 12.04
CA LEU A 91 -3.50 6.73 12.27
C LEU A 91 -2.39 5.98 13.03
N ASP A 92 -2.72 5.28 14.11
CA ASP A 92 -1.72 4.56 14.92
C ASP A 92 -1.10 3.40 14.14
N ARG A 93 -1.86 2.76 13.23
CA ARG A 93 -1.32 1.71 12.35
C ARG A 93 -0.36 2.27 11.31
N ILE A 94 -0.70 3.39 10.68
CA ILE A 94 0.18 4.06 9.73
C ILE A 94 1.45 4.56 10.43
N GLU A 95 1.34 5.09 11.64
CA GLU A 95 2.47 5.55 12.44
C GLU A 95 3.38 4.40 12.88
N ALA A 96 2.81 3.30 13.37
CA ALA A 96 3.56 2.11 13.74
C ALA A 96 4.06 1.28 12.54
N GLY A 97 3.60 1.60 11.33
CA GLY A 97 3.92 0.88 10.11
C GLY A 97 5.28 1.25 9.51
N ILE A 98 5.84 0.35 8.71
CA ILE A 98 7.08 0.61 7.96
C ILE A 98 6.72 1.03 6.54
N THR A 99 7.02 2.27 6.14
CA THR A 99 6.80 2.74 4.76
C THR A 99 7.81 2.10 3.80
N LEU A 100 7.34 1.18 2.96
CA LEU A 100 8.16 0.50 1.95
C LEU A 100 8.29 1.32 0.67
N TYR A 101 7.23 2.02 0.28
CA TYR A 101 7.22 2.89 -0.89
C TYR A 101 6.49 4.20 -0.60
N ARG A 102 7.03 5.30 -1.11
CA ARG A 102 6.39 6.62 -1.10
C ARG A 102 6.70 7.32 -2.42
N SER A 103 5.68 7.57 -3.23
CA SER A 103 5.81 8.20 -4.55
C SER A 103 6.62 9.51 -4.56
N SER A 104 6.50 10.36 -3.53
CA SER A 104 7.27 11.61 -3.45
C SER A 104 8.78 11.42 -3.21
N ARG A 105 9.21 10.21 -2.86
CA ARG A 105 10.61 9.84 -2.58
C ARG A 105 11.13 8.86 -3.64
N ASP A 106 10.31 7.89 -4.01
CA ASP A 106 10.71 6.69 -4.73
C ASP A 106 10.20 6.63 -6.17
N ALA A 107 9.25 7.51 -6.56
CA ALA A 107 8.88 7.58 -7.97
C ALA A 107 10.08 8.10 -8.77
N PRO A 108 10.30 7.61 -10.00
CA PRO A 108 11.29 8.20 -10.88
C PRO A 108 11.05 9.70 -10.92
N LEU A 109 12.10 10.49 -10.70
CA LEU A 109 12.07 11.92 -10.99
C LEU A 109 11.70 12.01 -12.47
N GLY A 110 10.46 12.42 -12.78
CA GLY A 110 10.01 12.50 -14.16
C GLY A 110 10.97 13.39 -14.94
N ASP A 111 11.23 13.02 -16.20
CA ASP A 111 12.01 13.82 -17.17
C ASP A 111 11.56 15.28 -17.11
N HIS A 112 12.30 16.07 -16.34
CA HIS A 112 12.07 17.51 -16.20
C HIS A 112 12.92 18.26 -17.22
N ASP A 113 13.14 17.69 -18.42
CA ASP A 113 13.93 18.32 -19.47
C ASP A 113 13.35 18.08 -20.87
N SER A 114 12.24 18.76 -21.18
CA SER A 114 11.74 18.86 -22.57
C SER A 114 10.85 20.08 -22.84
N ARG A 115 10.77 21.07 -21.94
CA ARG A 115 10.03 22.32 -22.18
C ARG A 115 10.92 23.57 -22.23
N GLY A 116 12.20 23.37 -22.52
CA GLY A 116 13.20 24.44 -22.52
C GLY A 116 13.86 24.76 -23.86
N ILE A 117 13.37 24.32 -25.03
CA ILE A 117 13.94 24.77 -26.31
C ILE A 117 12.84 24.93 -27.36
N ARG A 118 12.27 26.14 -27.43
CA ARG A 118 11.83 26.78 -28.68
C ARG A 118 12.02 28.30 -28.52
N SER A 119 13.22 28.76 -28.83
CA SER A 119 13.50 30.13 -29.30
C SER A 119 13.38 30.18 -30.81
#